data_AF-A0A5E4R1G6-F1
#
_entry.id   AF-A0A5E4R1G6-F1
#
_cell.length_a   1.000
_cell.length_b   1.000
_cell.length_c   1.000
_cell.angle_alpha   90.00
_cell.angle_beta   90.00
_cell.angle_gamma   90.00
#
_symmetry.space_group_name_H-M   'P 1'
#
loop_
_entity.id
_entity.type
_entity.pdbx_description
1 polymer ?
#
loop_
_entity_poly.entity_id
_entity_poly.type
_entity_poly.pdbx_seq_one_letter_code
_entity_poly.pdbx_strand_id
1 'polypeptide(L)'
;MTAQRTPETRIVFMTEGVLLREMFASPLLMQYSCIIIDEKRKNLKIIVSSATMNADFLKDFFNIKESGGKDTSVVLSMQGRTHPVDVFYVEEPVADYVKATVDTVIKIHENQPFGDILAFLTSSEEITSALETLREYAEENNERNAHRNTFPSGVASANMSVLPLYGSLPLYAQIKAFQTAERNVRKVILSTNIAETSVTIPGVVYVIDCGFHKLPYFSPELGVECLTVSPVSKHNAIQRAARAARTNRGYCYRLYTEAEYDKLPESVPPEMCRTDLTSVLLLLKALGIHNVLRFTFPSPPPAKSTLAALETLYALRAVDKEAGLTDDGHKMAELPLRPMLSKMVCNSGEYGCIDEMLSIVSMLQVDTVFNKQTTGKLNVAAKLSRRNNFEVY
;
A
#
# COMPACT_ATOMS: atom_id res chain seq x y z
N MET A 1 16.30 7.05 -5.26
CA MET A 1 16.25 7.45 -6.69
C MET A 1 15.50 8.77 -6.79
N THR A 2 16.21 9.89 -6.81
CA THR A 2 15.64 11.14 -7.31
C THR A 2 15.50 11.00 -8.81
N ALA A 3 14.27 11.13 -9.33
CA ALA A 3 14.05 11.13 -10.78
C ALA A 3 14.97 12.19 -11.41
N GLN A 4 15.80 11.80 -12.37
CA GLN A 4 16.64 12.73 -13.13
C GLN A 4 15.71 13.72 -13.85
N ARG A 5 15.73 14.97 -13.42
CA ARG A 5 15.04 16.07 -14.10
C ARG A 5 16.07 16.82 -14.91
N THR A 6 15.72 17.10 -16.16
CA THR A 6 16.46 18.01 -17.01
C THR A 6 15.66 19.31 -17.19
N PRO A 7 16.28 20.42 -17.61
CA PRO A 7 15.57 21.66 -17.91
C PRO A 7 14.46 21.49 -18.99
N GLU A 8 14.57 20.46 -19.85
CA GLU A 8 13.55 20.15 -20.86
C GLU A 8 12.38 19.31 -20.32
N THR A 9 12.43 18.84 -19.07
CA THR A 9 11.39 17.98 -18.49
C THR A 9 10.09 18.76 -18.34
N ARG A 10 9.08 18.42 -19.16
CA ARG A 10 7.76 19.10 -19.16
C ARG A 10 6.72 18.46 -18.24
N ILE A 11 6.88 17.19 -17.90
CA ILE A 11 5.96 16.42 -17.05
C ILE A 11 6.79 15.68 -16.02
N VAL A 12 6.46 15.84 -14.75
CA VAL A 12 7.15 15.18 -13.65
C VAL A 12 6.16 14.29 -12.90
N PHE A 13 6.49 13.00 -12.82
CA PHE A 13 5.81 12.07 -11.93
C PHE A 13 6.60 12.00 -10.62
N MET A 14 5.96 12.32 -9.51
CA MET A 14 6.59 12.30 -8.20
C MET A 14 5.62 11.73 -7.16
N THR A 15 6.17 11.13 -6.11
CA THR A 15 5.37 10.71 -4.96
C THR A 15 4.95 11.92 -4.13
N GLU A 16 3.87 11.76 -3.36
CA GLU A 16 3.37 12.80 -2.44
C GLU A 16 4.49 13.37 -1.55
N GLY A 17 5.31 12.50 -0.95
CA GLY A 17 6.41 12.94 -0.09
C GLY A 17 7.48 13.78 -0.80
N VAL A 18 7.73 13.57 -2.10
CA VAL A 18 8.65 14.41 -2.89
C VAL A 18 8.02 15.77 -3.17
N LEU A 19 6.74 15.79 -3.51
CA LEU A 19 5.99 17.03 -3.70
C LEU A 19 5.91 17.86 -2.43
N LEU A 20 5.61 17.24 -1.28
CA LEU A 20 5.57 17.92 0.02
C LEU A 20 6.90 18.60 0.31
N ARG A 21 8.04 17.95 0.04
CA ARG A 21 9.36 18.58 0.18
C ARG A 21 9.58 19.74 -0.78
N GLU A 22 9.07 19.66 -1.99
CA GLU A 22 9.14 20.81 -2.90
C GLU A 22 8.31 21.99 -2.42
N MET A 23 7.20 21.73 -1.71
CA MET A 23 6.46 22.79 -1.03
C MET A 23 7.28 23.42 0.11
N PHE A 24 8.20 22.71 0.74
CA PHE A 24 9.13 23.33 1.70
C PHE A 24 10.10 24.30 1.03
N ALA A 25 10.73 23.86 -0.06
CA ALA A 25 11.69 24.69 -0.78
C ALA A 25 11.01 25.85 -1.55
N SER A 26 9.80 25.62 -2.06
CA SER A 26 9.02 26.58 -2.85
C SER A 26 7.55 26.47 -2.43
N PRO A 27 7.15 27.14 -1.33
CA PRO A 27 5.78 27.06 -0.81
C PRO A 27 4.72 27.43 -1.81
N LEU A 28 5.05 28.29 -2.78
CA LEU A 28 4.14 28.73 -3.84
C LEU A 28 4.10 27.79 -5.06
N LEU A 29 5.04 26.84 -5.17
CA LEU A 29 5.15 25.89 -6.29
C LEU A 29 5.16 26.57 -7.67
N MET A 30 5.72 27.79 -7.76
CA MET A 30 5.70 28.62 -8.98
C MET A 30 6.37 27.98 -10.19
N GLN A 31 7.20 26.96 -9.99
CA GLN A 31 7.80 26.15 -11.05
C GLN A 31 6.79 25.27 -11.82
N TYR A 32 5.56 25.08 -11.29
CA TYR A 32 4.53 24.26 -11.93
C TYR A 32 3.35 25.11 -12.41
N SER A 33 2.99 24.94 -13.69
CA SER A 33 1.82 25.58 -14.30
C SER A 33 0.51 24.83 -14.04
N CYS A 34 0.60 23.53 -13.82
CA CYS A 34 -0.50 22.64 -13.46
C CYS A 34 0.09 21.57 -12.58
N ILE A 35 -0.64 21.18 -11.53
CA ILE A 35 -0.29 19.97 -10.81
C ILE A 35 -1.51 19.08 -10.73
N ILE A 36 -1.31 17.83 -11.12
CA ILE A 36 -2.28 16.77 -10.95
C ILE A 36 -2.01 16.23 -9.55
N ILE A 37 -2.57 16.93 -8.57
CA ILE A 37 -2.54 16.61 -7.14
C ILE A 37 -3.98 16.61 -6.68
N ASP A 38 -4.23 15.83 -5.65
CA ASP A 38 -5.46 15.82 -4.87
C ASP A 38 -5.95 17.20 -4.34
N GLU A 39 -5.24 18.36 -4.35
CA GLU A 39 -5.76 19.59 -3.67
C GLU A 39 -5.37 21.00 -4.21
N LYS A 40 -6.35 21.96 -4.13
CA LYS A 40 -6.62 23.36 -4.64
C LYS A 40 -5.69 24.62 -4.43
N ARG A 41 -5.27 25.41 -5.45
CA ARG A 41 -4.88 26.88 -5.37
C ARG A 41 -5.45 27.77 -6.50
N LYS A 42 -5.41 29.12 -6.37
CA LYS A 42 -6.16 30.10 -7.21
C LYS A 42 -5.61 30.38 -8.63
N ASN A 43 -4.29 30.37 -8.85
CA ASN A 43 -3.68 30.51 -10.20
C ASN A 43 -3.23 29.16 -10.79
N LEU A 44 -3.57 28.07 -10.09
CA LEU A 44 -3.16 26.72 -10.40
C LEU A 44 -4.43 25.90 -10.69
N LYS A 45 -4.50 25.27 -11.86
CA LYS A 45 -5.56 24.30 -12.14
C LYS A 45 -5.17 22.97 -11.52
N ILE A 46 -6.15 22.33 -10.88
CA ILE A 46 -5.95 21.12 -10.09
C ILE A 46 -6.99 20.11 -10.52
N ILE A 47 -6.50 18.91 -10.78
CA ILE A 47 -7.29 17.78 -11.25
C ILE A 47 -7.12 16.68 -10.23
N VAL A 48 -8.21 16.39 -9.53
CA VAL A 48 -8.30 15.33 -8.54
C VAL A 48 -8.85 14.09 -9.25
N SER A 49 -8.04 13.03 -9.33
CA SER A 49 -8.42 11.77 -9.95
C SER A 49 -8.66 10.72 -8.86
N SER A 50 -9.93 10.42 -8.57
CA SER A 50 -10.31 9.36 -7.63
C SER A 50 -10.84 8.13 -8.36
N ALA A 51 -10.46 6.94 -7.87
CA ALA A 51 -11.04 5.66 -8.29
C ALA A 51 -12.32 5.30 -7.52
N THR A 52 -12.68 6.10 -6.50
CA THR A 52 -13.82 5.84 -5.62
C THR A 52 -15.01 6.71 -6.02
N MET A 53 -16.23 6.24 -5.73
CA MET A 53 -17.46 6.97 -6.05
C MET A 53 -17.69 8.24 -5.21
N ASN A 54 -16.83 8.53 -4.22
CA ASN A 54 -17.02 9.67 -3.33
C ASN A 54 -16.40 10.96 -3.88
N ALA A 55 -16.58 11.20 -5.20
CA ALA A 55 -16.12 12.41 -5.86
C ALA A 55 -16.86 13.65 -5.38
N ASP A 56 -18.10 13.49 -4.89
CA ASP A 56 -18.92 14.56 -4.36
C ASP A 56 -18.33 15.17 -3.08
N PHE A 57 -17.80 14.34 -2.18
CA PHE A 57 -17.12 14.81 -0.98
C PHE A 57 -15.95 15.75 -1.30
N LEU A 58 -15.09 15.37 -2.26
CA LEU A 58 -13.97 16.20 -2.71
C LEU A 58 -14.45 17.44 -3.48
N LYS A 59 -15.50 17.28 -4.31
CA LYS A 59 -16.13 18.40 -5.00
C LYS A 59 -16.54 19.46 -3.98
N ASP A 60 -17.28 19.07 -2.95
CA ASP A 60 -17.80 19.95 -1.91
C ASP A 60 -16.68 20.58 -1.08
N PHE A 61 -15.65 19.80 -0.73
CA PHE A 61 -14.49 20.29 0.00
C PHE A 61 -13.73 21.39 -0.77
N PHE A 62 -13.53 21.23 -2.08
CA PHE A 62 -12.86 22.23 -2.91
C PHE A 62 -13.81 23.28 -3.50
N ASN A 63 -15.12 23.19 -3.27
CA ASN A 63 -16.08 24.12 -3.86
C ASN A 63 -16.06 25.45 -3.09
N ILE A 64 -15.63 26.52 -3.77
CA ILE A 64 -15.65 27.86 -3.21
C ILE A 64 -16.91 28.54 -3.72
N LYS A 65 -17.96 28.57 -2.91
CA LYS A 65 -19.17 29.35 -3.22
C LYS A 65 -18.91 30.82 -2.92
N GLU A 66 -18.47 31.58 -3.92
CA GLU A 66 -18.64 33.04 -3.86
C GLU A 66 -20.14 33.37 -3.92
N SER A 67 -20.59 34.32 -3.08
CA SER A 67 -22.01 34.62 -2.89
C SER A 67 -22.71 34.95 -4.22
N GLY A 68 -23.52 34.02 -4.73
CA GLY A 68 -24.26 34.15 -6.00
C GLY A 68 -23.56 33.60 -7.26
N GLY A 69 -22.38 33.00 -7.14
CA GLY A 69 -21.60 32.44 -8.26
C GLY A 69 -21.91 30.97 -8.59
N LYS A 70 -21.49 30.52 -9.78
CA LYS A 70 -21.50 29.10 -10.20
C LYS A 70 -20.46 28.29 -9.40
N ASP A 71 -20.71 26.99 -9.22
CA ASP A 71 -19.74 26.06 -8.61
C ASP A 71 -18.35 26.17 -9.28
N THR A 72 -17.29 26.24 -8.48
CA THR A 72 -15.89 26.34 -8.97
C THR A 72 -15.26 24.99 -9.28
N SER A 73 -15.95 23.91 -8.91
CA SER A 73 -15.49 22.52 -8.98
C SER A 73 -16.49 21.68 -9.79
N VAL A 74 -15.97 20.87 -10.71
CA VAL A 74 -16.76 20.01 -11.60
C VAL A 74 -16.28 18.58 -11.46
N VAL A 75 -17.22 17.64 -11.32
CA VAL A 75 -16.92 16.20 -11.36
C VAL A 75 -16.98 15.74 -12.81
N LEU A 76 -15.88 15.16 -13.27
CA LEU A 76 -15.81 14.47 -14.56
C LEU A 76 -15.81 12.97 -14.31
N SER A 77 -16.92 12.31 -14.60
CA SER A 77 -17.02 10.85 -14.49
C SER A 77 -16.66 10.19 -15.82
N MET A 78 -15.63 9.35 -15.84
CA MET A 78 -15.44 8.39 -16.92
C MET A 78 -16.21 7.11 -16.57
N GLN A 79 -17.20 6.74 -17.39
CA GLN A 79 -17.80 5.42 -17.29
C GLN A 79 -16.76 4.39 -17.73
N GLY A 80 -16.25 3.60 -16.78
CA GLY A 80 -15.39 2.48 -17.07
C GLY A 80 -16.12 1.44 -17.91
N ARG A 81 -15.44 0.86 -18.89
CA ARG A 81 -15.90 -0.36 -19.57
C ARG A 81 -15.51 -1.55 -18.72
N THR A 82 -16.25 -1.80 -17.63
CA THR A 82 -16.08 -3.01 -16.83
C THR A 82 -17.12 -4.03 -17.27
N HIS A 83 -16.67 -5.26 -17.55
CA HIS A 83 -17.55 -6.38 -17.79
C HIS A 83 -18.24 -6.80 -16.48
N PRO A 84 -19.35 -7.55 -16.52
CA PRO A 84 -19.98 -8.07 -15.30
C PRO A 84 -19.03 -9.03 -14.56
N VAL A 85 -19.11 -9.04 -13.23
CA VAL A 85 -18.40 -9.97 -12.35
C VAL A 85 -19.44 -10.80 -11.59
N ASP A 86 -19.36 -12.12 -11.69
CA ASP A 86 -20.14 -13.00 -10.83
C ASP A 86 -19.40 -13.19 -9.50
N VAL A 87 -20.10 -12.99 -8.38
CA VAL A 87 -19.52 -13.08 -7.03
C VAL A 87 -20.06 -14.32 -6.34
N PHE A 88 -19.15 -15.14 -5.82
CA PHE A 88 -19.46 -16.34 -5.04
C PHE A 88 -18.93 -16.20 -3.62
N TYR A 89 -19.69 -16.72 -2.67
CA TYR A 89 -19.33 -16.78 -1.25
C TYR A 89 -19.21 -18.23 -0.80
N VAL A 90 -18.38 -18.48 0.19
CA VAL A 90 -18.40 -19.76 0.90
C VAL A 90 -19.67 -19.87 1.76
N GLU A 91 -20.17 -21.10 1.91
CA GLU A 91 -21.35 -21.36 2.76
C GLU A 91 -20.99 -21.32 4.26
N GLU A 92 -19.80 -21.80 4.61
CA GLU A 92 -19.30 -21.85 6.00
C GLU A 92 -18.02 -21.02 6.18
N PRO A 93 -17.80 -20.42 7.36
CA PRO A 93 -16.58 -19.68 7.68
C PRO A 93 -15.31 -20.52 7.53
N VAL A 94 -14.30 -19.95 6.89
CA VAL A 94 -13.02 -20.60 6.63
C VAL A 94 -12.06 -20.35 7.80
N ALA A 95 -11.55 -21.41 8.42
CA ALA A 95 -10.59 -21.31 9.54
C ALA A 95 -9.18 -20.87 9.10
N ASP A 96 -8.72 -21.33 7.93
CA ASP A 96 -7.43 -20.98 7.34
C ASP A 96 -7.63 -20.49 5.90
N TYR A 97 -7.66 -19.17 5.74
CA TYR A 97 -7.86 -18.55 4.43
C TYR A 97 -6.65 -18.71 3.51
N VAL A 98 -5.45 -18.97 4.02
CA VAL A 98 -4.25 -19.18 3.18
C VAL A 98 -4.37 -20.53 2.48
N LYS A 99 -4.66 -21.58 3.26
CA LYS A 99 -4.91 -22.92 2.69
C LYS A 99 -6.12 -22.92 1.76
N ALA A 100 -7.23 -22.31 2.17
CA ALA A 100 -8.42 -22.23 1.32
C ALA A 100 -8.16 -21.46 0.01
N THR A 101 -7.27 -20.45 0.03
CA THR A 101 -6.84 -19.76 -1.19
C THR A 101 -6.11 -20.73 -2.13
N VAL A 102 -5.15 -21.51 -1.62
CA VAL A 102 -4.43 -22.52 -2.40
C VAL A 102 -5.39 -23.56 -2.99
N ASP A 103 -6.28 -24.11 -2.17
CA ASP A 103 -7.27 -25.10 -2.61
C ASP A 103 -8.20 -24.53 -3.70
N THR A 104 -8.61 -23.27 -3.55
CA THR A 104 -9.46 -22.58 -4.52
C THR A 104 -8.73 -22.31 -5.83
N VAL A 105 -7.45 -21.92 -5.79
CA VAL A 105 -6.61 -21.77 -6.99
C VAL A 105 -6.55 -23.08 -7.78
N ILE A 106 -6.28 -24.20 -7.10
CA ILE A 106 -6.19 -25.53 -7.73
C ILE A 106 -7.54 -25.92 -8.34
N LYS A 107 -8.63 -25.76 -7.60
CA LYS A 107 -9.99 -26.04 -8.11
C LYS A 107 -10.33 -25.22 -9.36
N ILE A 108 -10.00 -23.92 -9.37
CA ILE A 108 -10.23 -23.05 -10.53
C ILE A 108 -9.33 -23.48 -11.70
N HIS A 109 -8.08 -23.84 -11.44
CA HIS A 109 -7.14 -24.29 -12.48
C HIS A 109 -7.63 -25.55 -13.19
N GLU A 110 -8.14 -26.52 -12.45
CA GLU A 110 -8.56 -27.81 -12.99
C GLU A 110 -9.97 -27.78 -13.59
N ASN A 111 -10.88 -26.95 -13.08
CA ASN A 111 -12.31 -27.05 -13.42
C ASN A 111 -12.87 -25.85 -14.20
N GLN A 112 -12.16 -24.72 -14.28
CA GLN A 112 -12.65 -23.52 -14.95
C GLN A 112 -11.89 -23.23 -16.26
N PRO A 113 -12.54 -22.61 -17.27
CA PRO A 113 -11.90 -22.21 -18.52
C PRO A 113 -10.65 -21.33 -18.32
N PHE A 114 -9.82 -21.23 -19.36
CA PHE A 114 -8.57 -20.48 -19.28
C PHE A 114 -8.79 -19.00 -18.91
N GLY A 115 -8.05 -18.54 -17.91
CA GLY A 115 -8.01 -17.17 -17.43
C GLY A 115 -7.09 -17.07 -16.22
N ASP A 116 -6.37 -15.96 -16.09
CA ASP A 116 -5.41 -15.79 -15.00
C ASP A 116 -6.13 -15.54 -13.67
N ILE A 117 -5.45 -15.90 -12.59
CA ILE A 117 -5.97 -15.85 -11.23
C ILE A 117 -5.22 -14.78 -10.44
N LEU A 118 -5.96 -13.92 -9.74
CA LEU A 118 -5.43 -12.96 -8.77
C LEU A 118 -5.99 -13.29 -7.39
N ALA A 119 -5.15 -13.69 -6.45
CA ALA A 119 -5.54 -13.97 -5.08
C ALA A 119 -4.99 -12.90 -4.13
N PHE A 120 -5.85 -12.41 -3.23
CA PHE A 120 -5.48 -11.46 -2.20
C PHE A 120 -5.12 -12.17 -0.89
N LEU A 121 -3.95 -11.86 -0.35
CA LEU A 121 -3.44 -12.30 0.97
C LEU A 121 -2.90 -11.09 1.75
N THR A 122 -2.62 -11.23 3.04
CA THR A 122 -2.36 -10.06 3.89
C THR A 122 -0.88 -9.73 4.05
N SER A 123 0.02 -10.72 3.99
CA SER A 123 1.45 -10.53 4.26
C SER A 123 2.37 -11.30 3.32
N SER A 124 3.66 -10.92 3.30
CA SER A 124 4.70 -11.62 2.55
C SER A 124 4.92 -13.05 3.04
N GLU A 125 4.75 -13.31 4.35
CA GLU A 125 4.89 -14.65 4.92
C GLU A 125 3.78 -15.58 4.41
N GLU A 126 2.53 -15.12 4.44
CA GLU A 126 1.38 -15.87 3.90
C GLU A 126 1.52 -16.13 2.40
N ILE A 127 1.93 -15.11 1.64
CA ILE A 127 2.18 -15.23 0.20
C ILE A 127 3.28 -16.26 -0.07
N THR A 128 4.38 -16.23 0.70
CA THR A 128 5.49 -17.16 0.51
C THR A 128 5.05 -18.60 0.81
N SER A 129 4.29 -18.81 1.88
CA SER A 129 3.76 -20.14 2.23
C SER A 129 2.83 -20.68 1.13
N ALA A 130 1.89 -19.87 0.65
CA ALA A 130 1.01 -20.28 -0.45
C ALA A 130 1.77 -20.49 -1.78
N LEU A 131 2.80 -19.69 -2.03
CA LEU A 131 3.65 -19.78 -3.22
C LEU A 131 4.43 -21.09 -3.27
N GLU A 132 4.98 -21.55 -2.14
CA GLU A 132 5.69 -22.83 -2.04
C GLU A 132 4.75 -23.99 -2.38
N THR A 133 3.59 -24.08 -1.73
CA THR A 133 2.61 -25.16 -1.99
C THR A 133 2.09 -25.14 -3.43
N LEU A 134 1.80 -23.96 -4.01
CA LEU A 134 1.32 -23.87 -5.38
C LEU A 134 2.41 -24.16 -6.41
N ARG A 135 3.69 -23.91 -6.10
CA ARG A 135 4.81 -24.27 -6.98
C ARG A 135 5.03 -25.77 -7.02
N GLU A 136 4.99 -26.44 -5.87
CA GLU A 136 5.06 -27.90 -5.80
C GLU A 136 3.93 -28.53 -6.64
N TYR A 137 2.69 -28.06 -6.47
CA TYR A 137 1.57 -28.49 -7.31
C TYR A 137 1.80 -28.16 -8.79
N ALA A 138 2.31 -26.97 -9.12
CA ALA A 138 2.54 -26.56 -10.50
C ALA A 138 3.58 -27.45 -11.20
N GLU A 139 4.66 -27.83 -10.53
CA GLU A 139 5.69 -28.73 -11.05
C GLU A 139 5.08 -30.10 -11.40
N GLU A 140 4.38 -30.73 -10.44
CA GLU A 140 3.70 -32.02 -10.67
C GLU A 140 2.64 -31.93 -11.79
N ASN A 141 1.87 -30.84 -11.80
CA ASN A 141 0.85 -30.59 -12.81
C ASN A 141 1.44 -30.46 -14.20
N ASN A 142 2.56 -29.73 -14.34
CA ASN A 142 3.22 -29.47 -15.61
C ASN A 142 3.84 -30.75 -16.18
N GLU A 143 4.40 -31.62 -15.32
CA GLU A 143 4.88 -32.95 -15.73
C GLU A 143 3.73 -33.86 -16.21
N ARG A 144 2.61 -33.88 -15.48
CA ARG A 144 1.42 -34.64 -15.90
C ARG A 144 0.84 -34.11 -17.21
N ASN A 145 0.86 -32.79 -17.42
CA ASN A 145 0.39 -32.13 -18.64
C ASN A 145 1.18 -32.54 -19.90
N ALA A 146 2.43 -32.99 -19.77
CA ALA A 146 3.16 -33.54 -20.92
C ALA A 146 2.46 -34.77 -21.53
N HIS A 147 1.59 -35.44 -20.76
CA HIS A 147 0.91 -36.68 -21.13
C HIS A 147 -0.63 -36.55 -21.21
N ARG A 148 -1.20 -35.36 -20.97
CA ARG A 148 -2.65 -35.11 -21.06
C ARG A 148 -2.98 -33.80 -21.77
N ASN A 149 -4.03 -33.83 -22.60
CA ASN A 149 -4.55 -32.65 -23.29
C ASN A 149 -5.74 -31.99 -22.56
N THR A 150 -6.33 -32.70 -21.59
CA THR A 150 -7.47 -32.22 -20.80
C THR A 150 -7.33 -32.63 -19.34
N PHE A 151 -7.82 -31.79 -18.43
CA PHE A 151 -8.05 -32.15 -17.04
C PHE A 151 -9.19 -33.18 -16.91
N PRO A 152 -9.31 -33.90 -15.78
CA PRO A 152 -10.43 -34.82 -15.53
C PRO A 152 -11.81 -34.17 -15.63
N SER A 153 -11.89 -32.85 -15.43
CA SER A 153 -13.09 -32.02 -15.58
C SER A 153 -13.56 -31.85 -17.03
N GLY A 154 -12.71 -32.20 -18.02
CA GLY A 154 -12.95 -31.94 -19.45
C GLY A 154 -12.40 -30.59 -19.94
N VAL A 155 -11.84 -29.74 -19.07
CA VAL A 155 -11.18 -28.49 -19.46
C VAL A 155 -9.82 -28.77 -20.11
N ALA A 156 -9.41 -27.97 -21.11
CA ALA A 156 -8.09 -28.09 -21.73
C ALA A 156 -6.97 -27.96 -20.69
N SER A 157 -5.98 -28.85 -20.75
CA SER A 157 -4.85 -28.84 -19.81
C SER A 157 -3.97 -27.62 -20.05
N ALA A 158 -3.65 -26.92 -18.96
CA ALA A 158 -2.77 -25.75 -18.98
C ALA A 158 -1.71 -25.87 -17.89
N ASN A 159 -0.51 -25.39 -18.19
CA ASN A 159 0.55 -25.28 -17.19
C ASN A 159 0.23 -24.13 -16.23
N MET A 160 0.82 -24.15 -15.04
CA MET A 160 0.65 -23.10 -14.03
C MET A 160 1.96 -22.37 -13.77
N SER A 161 1.91 -21.05 -13.67
CA SER A 161 3.00 -20.21 -13.19
C SER A 161 2.53 -19.34 -12.04
N VAL A 162 3.24 -19.38 -10.91
CA VAL A 162 2.83 -18.72 -9.66
C VAL A 162 3.82 -17.61 -9.32
N LEU A 163 3.30 -16.39 -9.13
CA LEU A 163 4.09 -15.18 -8.94
C LEU A 163 3.63 -14.42 -7.68
N PRO A 164 4.56 -14.00 -6.80
CA PRO A 164 4.22 -13.13 -5.67
C PRO A 164 4.17 -11.66 -6.08
N LEU A 165 3.37 -10.86 -5.38
CA LEU A 165 3.30 -9.41 -5.54
C LEU A 165 3.04 -8.71 -4.19
N TYR A 166 4.08 -8.15 -3.57
CA TYR A 166 4.00 -7.43 -2.31
C TYR A 166 5.05 -6.30 -2.25
N GLY A 167 4.88 -5.35 -1.33
CA GLY A 167 5.61 -4.07 -1.32
C GLY A 167 7.14 -4.17 -1.22
N SER A 168 7.66 -5.09 -0.40
CA SER A 168 9.12 -5.28 -0.23
C SER A 168 9.77 -6.13 -1.34
N LEU A 169 9.00 -6.61 -2.32
CA LEU A 169 9.54 -7.38 -3.43
C LEU A 169 10.37 -6.47 -4.35
N PRO A 170 11.58 -6.87 -4.80
CA PRO A 170 12.35 -6.07 -5.74
C PRO A 170 11.60 -5.76 -7.03
N LEU A 171 11.80 -4.56 -7.59
CA LEU A 171 11.06 -4.07 -8.77
C LEU A 171 11.12 -5.03 -9.96
N TYR A 172 12.29 -5.63 -10.24
CA TYR A 172 12.44 -6.59 -11.34
C TYR A 172 11.54 -7.82 -11.20
N ALA A 173 11.22 -8.23 -9.96
CA ALA A 173 10.33 -9.34 -9.68
C ALA A 173 8.86 -8.92 -9.70
N GLN A 174 8.53 -7.70 -9.22
CA GLN A 174 7.18 -7.15 -9.35
C GLN A 174 6.74 -7.03 -10.81
N ILE A 175 7.65 -6.61 -11.70
CA ILE A 175 7.37 -6.46 -13.14
C ILE A 175 6.89 -7.77 -13.77
N LYS A 176 7.37 -8.93 -13.29
CA LYS A 176 6.95 -10.24 -13.82
C LYS A 176 5.45 -10.49 -13.66
N ALA A 177 4.82 -9.98 -12.60
CA ALA A 177 3.37 -10.13 -12.40
C ALA A 177 2.56 -9.42 -13.51
N PHE A 178 3.09 -8.34 -14.07
CA PHE A 178 2.44 -7.53 -15.11
C PHE A 178 2.73 -8.02 -16.54
N GLN A 179 3.71 -8.89 -16.72
CA GLN A 179 4.01 -9.48 -18.02
C GLN A 179 2.93 -10.48 -18.43
N THR A 180 2.67 -10.56 -19.72
CA THR A 180 1.74 -11.57 -20.26
C THR A 180 2.40 -12.94 -20.20
N ALA A 181 1.66 -13.95 -19.76
CA ALA A 181 2.18 -15.31 -19.69
C ALA A 181 2.34 -15.94 -21.08
N GLU A 182 3.16 -17.00 -21.16
CA GLU A 182 3.30 -17.80 -22.36
C GLU A 182 2.00 -18.51 -22.73
N ARG A 183 1.90 -18.95 -24.00
CA ARG A 183 0.71 -19.65 -24.48
C ARG A 183 0.51 -20.96 -23.69
N ASN A 184 -0.72 -21.21 -23.27
CA ASN A 184 -1.11 -22.38 -22.46
C ASN A 184 -0.51 -22.42 -21.04
N VAL A 185 -0.09 -21.27 -20.50
CA VAL A 185 0.33 -21.13 -19.10
C VAL A 185 -0.64 -20.19 -18.38
N ARG A 186 -1.37 -20.72 -17.40
CA ARG A 186 -2.22 -19.92 -16.51
C ARG A 186 -1.34 -19.25 -15.47
N LYS A 187 -1.42 -17.93 -15.38
CA LYS A 187 -0.70 -17.14 -14.39
C LYS A 187 -1.53 -17.02 -13.12
N VAL A 188 -0.93 -17.31 -11.98
CA VAL A 188 -1.50 -17.15 -10.65
C VAL A 188 -0.68 -16.10 -9.91
N ILE A 189 -1.32 -15.01 -9.51
CA ILE A 189 -0.67 -13.90 -8.81
C ILE A 189 -1.19 -13.86 -7.39
N LEU A 190 -0.28 -14.05 -6.44
CA LEU A 190 -0.56 -13.93 -5.00
C LEU A 190 -0.14 -12.54 -4.56
N SER A 191 -1.10 -11.69 -4.22
CA SER A 191 -0.88 -10.27 -4.00
C SER A 191 -1.38 -9.79 -2.64
N THR A 192 -0.72 -8.77 -2.08
CA THR A 192 -1.36 -7.93 -1.05
C THR A 192 -2.32 -6.93 -1.69
N ASN A 193 -2.81 -5.96 -0.92
CA ASN A 193 -3.63 -4.84 -1.39
C ASN A 193 -2.94 -3.95 -2.46
N ILE A 194 -1.66 -4.20 -2.82
CA ILE A 194 -0.97 -3.53 -3.92
C ILE A 194 -1.69 -3.69 -5.29
N ALA A 195 -2.36 -4.81 -5.52
CA ALA A 195 -3.10 -5.06 -6.77
C ALA A 195 -4.54 -4.53 -6.76
N GLU A 196 -4.98 -3.84 -5.69
CA GLU A 196 -6.36 -3.41 -5.50
C GLU A 196 -6.74 -2.21 -6.39
N THR A 197 -6.01 -1.10 -6.29
CA THR A 197 -6.39 0.19 -6.91
C THR A 197 -5.49 0.62 -8.07
N SER A 198 -4.17 0.48 -7.94
CA SER A 198 -3.23 1.34 -8.69
C SER A 198 -2.49 0.67 -9.83
N VAL A 199 -2.71 -0.61 -10.09
CA VAL A 199 -2.06 -1.30 -11.21
C VAL A 199 -3.08 -2.09 -11.99
N THR A 200 -2.88 -2.40 -13.27
CA THR A 200 -3.74 -3.33 -14.04
C THR A 200 -2.91 -4.54 -14.42
N ILE A 201 -3.42 -5.74 -14.13
CA ILE A 201 -2.78 -6.99 -14.53
C ILE A 201 -3.57 -7.55 -15.71
N PRO A 202 -2.97 -7.63 -16.91
CA PRO A 202 -3.65 -8.19 -18.07
C PRO A 202 -3.90 -9.69 -17.87
N GLY A 203 -5.03 -10.19 -18.38
CA GLY A 203 -5.37 -11.61 -18.40
C GLY A 203 -6.18 -12.13 -17.19
N VAL A 204 -6.33 -11.32 -16.13
CA VAL A 204 -7.06 -11.74 -14.93
C VAL A 204 -8.56 -11.86 -15.21
N VAL A 205 -9.08 -13.06 -14.96
CA VAL A 205 -10.51 -13.42 -15.09
C VAL A 205 -11.07 -13.92 -13.75
N TYR A 206 -10.21 -14.51 -12.91
CA TYR A 206 -10.61 -15.05 -11.61
C TYR A 206 -9.94 -14.25 -10.49
N VAL A 207 -10.73 -13.82 -9.51
CA VAL A 207 -10.25 -13.18 -8.29
C VAL A 207 -10.61 -14.06 -7.10
N ILE A 208 -9.66 -14.23 -6.18
CA ILE A 208 -9.89 -14.86 -4.88
C ILE A 208 -9.68 -13.80 -3.81
N ASP A 209 -10.70 -13.53 -3.01
CA ASP A 209 -10.68 -12.52 -1.94
C ASP A 209 -10.77 -13.20 -0.57
N CYS A 210 -9.68 -13.13 0.20
CA CYS A 210 -9.64 -13.66 1.56
C CYS A 210 -10.44 -12.81 2.56
N GLY A 211 -10.85 -11.59 2.20
CA GLY A 211 -11.62 -10.69 3.07
C GLY A 211 -10.79 -9.92 4.10
N PHE A 212 -9.46 -10.06 4.08
CA PHE A 212 -8.56 -9.36 4.99
C PHE A 212 -7.54 -8.48 4.26
N HIS A 213 -6.99 -7.53 5.00
CA HIS A 213 -5.85 -6.72 4.62
C HIS A 213 -5.05 -6.33 5.86
N LYS A 214 -3.80 -5.91 5.66
CA LYS A 214 -2.94 -5.46 6.74
C LYS A 214 -2.69 -3.97 6.57
N LEU A 215 -3.07 -3.17 7.55
CA LEU A 215 -2.91 -1.72 7.52
C LEU A 215 -2.14 -1.20 8.75
N PRO A 216 -1.42 -0.07 8.60
CA PRO A 216 -0.87 0.62 9.75
C PRO A 216 -1.99 1.16 10.64
N TYR A 217 -1.83 0.93 11.94
CA TYR A 217 -2.69 1.40 13.01
C TYR A 217 -1.81 2.01 14.10
N PHE A 218 -2.14 3.23 14.50
CA PHE A 218 -1.48 3.93 15.60
C PHE A 218 -2.34 3.86 16.85
N SER A 219 -1.73 3.42 17.96
CA SER A 219 -2.34 3.48 19.29
C SER A 219 -1.85 4.72 20.03
N PRO A 220 -2.67 5.76 20.21
CA PRO A 220 -2.25 6.99 20.90
C PRO A 220 -1.89 6.75 22.37
N GLU A 221 -2.51 5.74 23.01
CA GLU A 221 -2.28 5.42 24.43
C GLU A 221 -0.92 4.77 24.67
N LEU A 222 -0.44 3.99 23.70
CA LEU A 222 0.86 3.31 23.76
C LEU A 222 1.96 4.07 23.02
N GLY A 223 1.61 5.05 22.19
CA GLY A 223 2.56 5.79 21.36
C GLY A 223 3.26 4.93 20.30
N VAL A 224 2.64 3.81 19.89
CA VAL A 224 3.21 2.88 18.92
C VAL A 224 2.34 2.72 17.69
N GLU A 225 3.01 2.64 16.55
CA GLU A 225 2.43 2.27 15.27
C GLU A 225 2.70 0.77 15.02
N CYS A 226 1.66 0.02 14.68
CA CYS A 226 1.76 -1.39 14.33
C CYS A 226 0.96 -1.71 13.07
N LEU A 227 1.37 -2.78 12.38
CA LEU A 227 0.61 -3.31 11.25
C LEU A 227 -0.39 -4.34 11.76
N THR A 228 -1.68 -4.02 11.68
CA THR A 228 -2.77 -4.88 12.16
C THR A 228 -3.50 -5.50 10.98
N VAL A 229 -3.81 -6.79 11.09
CA VAL A 229 -4.70 -7.47 10.15
C VAL A 229 -6.14 -7.13 10.52
N SER A 230 -6.89 -6.61 9.56
CA SER A 230 -8.29 -6.22 9.70
C SER A 230 -9.13 -6.76 8.55
N PRO A 231 -10.46 -6.93 8.74
CA PRO A 231 -11.37 -7.19 7.62
C PRO A 231 -11.38 -6.01 6.65
N VAL A 232 -11.56 -6.31 5.36
CA VAL A 232 -11.70 -5.29 4.31
C VAL A 232 -13.03 -4.54 4.44
N SER A 233 -13.12 -3.34 3.87
CA SER A 233 -14.41 -2.69 3.68
C SER A 233 -15.16 -3.24 2.46
N LYS A 234 -16.48 -2.99 2.38
CA LYS A 234 -17.27 -3.30 1.17
C LYS A 234 -16.68 -2.62 -0.06
N HIS A 235 -16.20 -1.38 0.08
CA HIS A 235 -15.55 -0.68 -1.01
C HIS A 235 -14.30 -1.41 -1.54
N ASN A 236 -13.44 -1.88 -0.63
CA ASN A 236 -12.26 -2.67 -1.02
C ASN A 236 -12.66 -3.98 -1.69
N ALA A 237 -13.63 -4.71 -1.12
CA ALA A 237 -14.11 -5.97 -1.68
C ALA A 237 -14.72 -5.80 -3.09
N ILE A 238 -15.39 -4.68 -3.36
CA ILE A 238 -15.91 -4.34 -4.70
C ILE A 238 -14.75 -4.05 -5.66
N GLN A 239 -13.74 -3.29 -5.22
CA GLN A 239 -12.56 -3.01 -6.05
C GLN A 239 -11.78 -4.28 -6.38
N ARG A 240 -11.60 -5.18 -5.40
CA ARG A 240 -11.00 -6.50 -5.60
C ARG A 240 -11.78 -7.33 -6.62
N ALA A 241 -13.10 -7.40 -6.50
CA ALA A 241 -13.93 -8.10 -7.49
C ALA A 241 -13.81 -7.50 -8.90
N ALA A 242 -13.78 -6.16 -9.00
CA ALA A 242 -13.63 -5.44 -10.27
C ALA A 242 -12.31 -5.72 -11.01
N ARG A 243 -11.32 -6.34 -10.34
CA ARG A 243 -10.06 -6.78 -10.97
C ARG A 243 -10.27 -7.89 -12.00
N ALA A 244 -11.31 -8.70 -11.85
CA ALA A 244 -11.67 -9.77 -12.76
C ALA A 244 -12.33 -9.29 -14.06
N ALA A 245 -12.87 -8.07 -14.08
CA ALA A 245 -13.76 -7.56 -15.13
C ALA A 245 -13.12 -6.61 -16.16
N ARG A 246 -11.78 -6.55 -16.19
CA ARG A 246 -11.07 -5.59 -17.04
C ARG A 246 -10.97 -6.01 -18.51
N THR A 247 -11.04 -7.30 -18.79
CA THR A 247 -10.85 -7.84 -20.16
C THR A 247 -12.05 -8.65 -20.66
N ASN A 248 -12.68 -9.43 -19.79
CA ASN A 248 -13.83 -10.28 -20.08
C ASN A 248 -14.76 -10.34 -18.87
N ARG A 249 -15.88 -11.08 -18.96
CA ARG A 249 -16.69 -11.46 -17.80
C ARG A 249 -15.79 -12.07 -16.74
N GLY A 250 -15.86 -11.55 -15.52
CA GLY A 250 -15.01 -11.94 -14.41
C GLY A 250 -15.74 -12.81 -13.39
N TYR A 251 -14.97 -13.49 -12.55
CA TYR A 251 -15.50 -14.27 -11.43
C TYR A 251 -14.71 -13.92 -10.17
N CYS A 252 -15.41 -13.68 -9.07
CA CYS A 252 -14.82 -13.38 -7.77
C CYS A 252 -15.28 -14.41 -6.74
N TYR A 253 -14.33 -15.11 -6.13
CA TYR A 253 -14.56 -16.08 -5.07
C TYR A 253 -14.15 -15.46 -3.74
N ARG A 254 -15.13 -15.19 -2.87
CA ARG A 254 -14.93 -14.64 -1.53
C ARG A 254 -14.86 -15.79 -0.53
N LEU A 255 -13.77 -15.84 0.24
CA LEU A 255 -13.53 -16.90 1.25
C LEU A 255 -14.22 -16.61 2.59
N TYR A 256 -15.28 -15.80 2.56
CA TYR A 256 -16.15 -15.45 3.67
C TYR A 256 -17.61 -15.54 3.23
N THR A 257 -18.52 -15.72 4.18
CA THR A 257 -19.95 -15.88 3.88
C THR A 257 -20.58 -14.55 3.47
N GLU A 258 -21.71 -14.62 2.78
CA GLU A 258 -22.48 -13.42 2.41
C GLU A 258 -22.95 -12.64 3.65
N ALA A 259 -23.32 -13.35 4.72
CA ALA A 259 -23.68 -12.72 6.00
C ALA A 259 -22.53 -11.94 6.65
N GLU A 260 -21.28 -12.38 6.47
CA GLU A 260 -20.11 -11.62 6.94
C GLU A 260 -19.81 -10.42 6.03
N TYR A 261 -20.05 -10.54 4.71
CA TYR A 261 -19.93 -9.41 3.79
C TYR A 261 -20.85 -8.24 4.17
N ASP A 262 -22.09 -8.53 4.55
CA ASP A 262 -23.07 -7.50 4.91
C ASP A 262 -22.68 -6.73 6.18
N LYS A 263 -21.94 -7.38 7.09
CA LYS A 263 -21.41 -6.78 8.32
C LYS A 263 -20.17 -5.91 8.09
N LEU A 264 -19.52 -5.99 6.93
CA LEU A 264 -18.33 -5.20 6.65
C LEU A 264 -18.65 -3.69 6.64
N PRO A 265 -17.73 -2.84 7.11
CA PRO A 265 -17.91 -1.40 7.02
C PRO A 265 -17.94 -0.96 5.54
N GLU A 266 -18.67 0.11 5.24
CA GLU A 266 -18.76 0.63 3.86
C GLU A 266 -17.38 1.08 3.33
N SER A 267 -16.60 1.77 4.15
CA SER A 267 -15.27 2.27 3.81
C SER A 267 -14.30 2.16 4.98
N VAL A 268 -13.01 1.99 4.68
CA VAL A 268 -11.93 2.07 5.67
C VAL A 268 -11.75 3.52 6.12
N PRO A 269 -11.54 3.79 7.42
CA PRO A 269 -11.16 5.11 7.88
C PRO A 269 -9.94 5.67 7.13
N PRO A 270 -9.93 6.97 6.77
CA PRO A 270 -8.80 7.60 6.09
C PRO A 270 -7.49 7.42 6.85
N GLU A 271 -6.37 7.38 6.13
CA GLU A 271 -5.04 7.14 6.70
C GLU A 271 -4.71 8.11 7.85
N MET A 272 -5.02 9.39 7.69
CA MET A 272 -4.85 10.43 8.70
C MET A 272 -5.59 10.15 10.02
N CYS A 273 -6.59 9.26 10.03
CA CYS A 273 -7.30 8.87 11.24
C CYS A 273 -6.67 7.67 11.96
N ARG A 274 -5.70 6.99 11.33
CA ARG A 274 -5.19 5.68 11.78
C ARG A 274 -3.66 5.58 11.82
N THR A 275 -2.92 6.60 11.41
CA THR A 275 -1.44 6.62 11.45
C THR A 275 -0.91 7.62 12.48
N ASP A 276 0.40 7.53 12.76
CA ASP A 276 1.10 8.53 13.55
C ASP A 276 1.13 9.88 12.81
N LEU A 277 0.74 10.94 13.50
CA LEU A 277 0.65 12.30 12.97
C LEU A 277 1.89 13.15 13.28
N THR A 278 2.86 12.64 14.05
CA THR A 278 4.02 13.41 14.52
C THR A 278 4.77 14.07 13.36
N SER A 279 5.01 13.33 12.27
CA SER A 279 5.67 13.86 11.07
C SER A 279 4.82 14.93 10.35
N VAL A 280 3.50 14.69 10.24
CA VAL A 280 2.57 15.60 9.57
C VAL A 280 2.42 16.90 10.35
N LEU A 281 2.33 16.83 11.69
CA LEU A 281 2.20 18.02 12.52
C LEU A 281 3.47 18.87 12.53
N LEU A 282 4.64 18.24 12.54
CA LEU A 282 5.92 18.96 12.38
C LEU A 282 5.93 19.74 11.07
N LEU A 283 5.49 19.09 10.00
CA LEU A 283 5.39 19.66 8.66
C LEU A 283 4.42 20.86 8.63
N LEU A 284 3.21 20.70 9.15
CA LEU A 284 2.21 21.77 9.18
C LEU A 284 2.72 22.99 9.98
N LYS A 285 3.38 22.75 11.13
CA LYS A 285 3.97 23.81 11.94
C LYS A 285 5.07 24.55 11.18
N ALA A 286 5.94 23.82 10.48
CA ALA A 286 7.02 24.40 9.69
C ALA A 286 6.52 25.18 8.45
N LEU A 287 5.33 24.84 7.93
CA LEU A 287 4.62 25.64 6.92
C LEU A 287 3.96 26.93 7.48
N GLY A 288 4.06 27.18 8.79
CA GLY A 288 3.45 28.34 9.44
C GLY A 288 2.01 28.15 9.88
N ILE A 289 1.49 26.92 9.88
CA ILE A 289 0.14 26.62 10.37
C ILE A 289 0.19 26.47 11.89
N HIS A 290 -0.01 27.59 12.60
CA HIS A 290 0.06 27.61 14.06
C HIS A 290 -1.09 26.85 14.72
N ASN A 291 -2.32 27.02 14.22
CA ASN A 291 -3.50 26.37 14.79
C ASN A 291 -3.93 25.16 13.96
N VAL A 292 -3.34 24.01 14.29
CA VAL A 292 -3.66 22.72 13.65
C VAL A 292 -5.14 22.37 13.82
N LEU A 293 -5.77 22.72 14.94
CA LEU A 293 -7.19 22.41 15.19
C LEU A 293 -8.14 23.17 14.27
N ARG A 294 -7.73 24.34 13.77
CA ARG A 294 -8.49 25.13 12.78
C ARG A 294 -8.09 24.84 11.35
N PHE A 295 -7.09 23.99 11.13
CA PHE A 295 -6.71 23.60 9.79
C PHE A 295 -7.84 22.79 9.16
N THR A 296 -8.19 23.13 7.92
CA THR A 296 -9.31 22.53 7.22
C THR A 296 -8.86 21.21 6.59
N PHE A 297 -8.91 20.15 7.37
CA PHE A 297 -8.66 18.79 6.87
C PHE A 297 -9.88 18.26 6.11
N PRO A 298 -9.70 17.51 5.01
CA PRO A 298 -10.79 16.76 4.39
C PRO A 298 -11.44 15.80 5.39
N SER A 299 -10.62 15.04 6.12
CA SER A 299 -11.07 14.09 7.13
C SER A 299 -10.30 14.32 8.43
N PRO A 300 -10.82 15.13 9.37
CA PRO A 300 -10.08 15.57 10.54
C PRO A 300 -9.53 14.40 11.37
N PRO A 301 -8.25 14.46 11.81
CA PRO A 301 -7.70 13.41 12.65
C PRO A 301 -8.36 13.38 14.04
N PRO A 302 -8.37 12.23 14.74
CA PRO A 302 -8.79 12.16 16.12
C PRO A 302 -7.98 13.09 17.03
N ALA A 303 -8.67 13.75 17.97
CA ALA A 303 -8.03 14.67 18.90
C ALA A 303 -6.95 13.98 19.76
N LYS A 304 -7.19 12.72 20.18
CA LYS A 304 -6.21 11.91 20.92
C LYS A 304 -4.91 11.70 20.14
N SER A 305 -4.99 11.36 18.86
CA SER A 305 -3.80 11.16 18.00
C SER A 305 -3.06 12.47 17.77
N THR A 306 -3.79 13.57 17.60
CA THR A 306 -3.19 14.91 17.46
C THR A 306 -2.45 15.33 18.73
N LEU A 307 -3.04 15.08 19.90
CA LEU A 307 -2.42 15.36 21.19
C LEU A 307 -1.14 14.55 21.40
N ALA A 308 -1.20 13.22 21.19
CA ALA A 308 -0.03 12.35 21.32
C ALA A 308 1.13 12.75 20.40
N ALA A 309 0.81 13.18 19.18
CA ALA A 309 1.81 13.71 18.25
C ALA A 309 2.44 15.03 18.73
N LEU A 310 1.65 15.97 19.27
CA LEU A 310 2.17 17.21 19.85
C LEU A 310 3.02 16.97 21.10
N GLU A 311 2.60 16.06 21.98
CA GLU A 311 3.37 15.64 23.16
C GLU A 311 4.72 15.06 22.75
N THR A 312 4.74 14.23 21.70
CA THR A 312 5.98 13.67 21.13
C THR A 312 6.89 14.77 20.58
N LEU A 313 6.36 15.73 19.82
CA LEU A 313 7.14 16.86 19.31
C LEU A 313 7.69 17.75 20.41
N TYR A 314 6.92 17.98 21.47
CA TYR A 314 7.36 18.74 22.64
C TYR A 314 8.48 18.00 23.39
N ALA A 315 8.34 16.67 23.57
CA ALA A 315 9.36 15.82 24.18
C ALA A 315 10.67 15.83 23.38
N LEU A 316 10.58 15.89 22.04
CA LEU A 316 11.73 16.04 21.15
C LEU A 316 12.33 17.45 21.12
N ARG A 317 11.72 18.40 21.83
CA ARG A 317 12.05 19.84 21.78
C ARG A 317 11.93 20.43 20.37
N ALA A 318 11.14 19.81 19.51
CA ALA A 318 10.81 20.34 18.19
C ALA A 318 9.81 21.49 18.30
N VAL A 319 8.95 21.48 19.33
CA VAL A 319 8.05 22.58 19.66
C VAL A 319 8.22 23.03 21.11
N ASP A 320 7.88 24.29 21.37
CA ASP A 320 7.85 24.88 22.72
C ASP A 320 6.51 24.62 23.45
N LYS A 321 6.33 25.24 24.63
CA LYS A 321 5.13 25.06 25.47
C LYS A 321 3.87 25.68 24.86
N GLU A 322 4.06 26.69 24.02
CA GLU A 322 3.03 27.38 23.25
C GLU A 322 2.76 26.67 21.91
N ALA A 323 3.40 25.52 21.68
CA ALA A 323 3.38 24.76 20.43
C ALA A 323 3.89 25.57 19.22
N GLY A 324 4.77 26.54 19.45
CA GLY A 324 5.63 27.19 18.47
C GLY A 324 6.78 26.28 18.06
N LEU A 325 7.23 26.40 16.81
CA LEU A 325 8.34 25.59 16.29
C LEU A 325 9.68 26.16 16.80
N THR A 326 10.55 25.30 17.31
CA THR A 326 11.90 25.70 17.77
C THR A 326 12.92 25.67 16.62
N ASP A 327 14.12 26.19 16.84
CA ASP A 327 15.23 26.08 15.88
C ASP A 327 15.56 24.62 15.55
N ASP A 328 15.48 23.73 16.55
CA ASP A 328 15.64 22.29 16.36
C ASP A 328 14.48 21.72 15.54
N GLY A 329 13.25 22.16 15.79
CA GLY A 329 12.08 21.79 15.00
C GLY A 329 12.22 22.18 13.52
N HIS A 330 12.75 23.36 13.23
CA HIS A 330 13.05 23.80 11.87
C HIS A 330 14.06 22.87 11.19
N LYS A 331 15.20 22.58 11.84
CA LYS A 331 16.21 21.64 11.31
C LYS A 331 15.63 20.25 11.09
N MET A 332 14.81 19.76 12.03
CA MET A 332 14.18 18.46 11.92
C MET A 332 13.19 18.36 10.76
N ALA A 333 12.46 19.45 10.47
CA ALA A 333 11.49 19.51 9.38
C ALA A 333 12.14 19.54 7.99
N GLU A 334 13.39 20.04 7.88
CA GLU A 334 14.17 20.00 6.64
C GLU A 334 14.64 18.59 6.28
N LEU A 335 14.79 17.72 7.28
CA LEU A 335 15.26 16.36 7.08
C LEU A 335 14.13 15.44 6.60
N PRO A 336 14.39 14.58 5.60
CA PRO A 336 13.41 13.65 5.05
C PRO A 336 13.20 12.40 5.93
N LEU A 337 13.16 12.59 7.25
CA LEU A 337 13.21 11.54 8.26
C LEU A 337 12.01 11.66 9.21
N ARG A 338 11.69 10.55 9.88
CA ARG A 338 10.73 10.58 11.00
C ARG A 338 11.30 11.45 12.12
N PRO A 339 10.48 12.23 12.87
CA PRO A 339 10.96 13.18 13.89
C PRO A 339 11.96 12.61 14.89
N MET A 340 11.76 11.39 15.38
CA MET A 340 12.71 10.71 16.28
C MET A 340 14.09 10.53 15.64
N LEU A 341 14.14 10.08 14.38
CA LEU A 341 15.38 9.89 13.62
C LEU A 341 16.00 11.24 13.23
N SER A 342 15.20 12.24 12.86
CA SER A 342 15.67 13.60 12.61
C SER A 342 16.39 14.14 13.84
N LYS A 343 15.81 13.99 15.04
CA LYS A 343 16.41 14.46 16.29
C LYS A 343 17.72 13.76 16.61
N MET A 344 17.81 12.45 16.35
CA MET A 344 19.06 11.70 16.49
C MET A 344 20.17 12.27 15.62
N VAL A 345 19.89 12.56 14.33
CA VAL A 345 20.86 13.15 13.42
C VAL A 345 21.24 14.57 13.85
N CYS A 346 20.26 15.43 14.18
CA CYS A 346 20.52 16.81 14.63
C CYS A 346 21.42 16.85 15.87
N ASN A 347 21.19 15.97 16.84
CA ASN A 347 21.99 15.92 18.07
C ASN A 347 23.37 15.28 17.87
N SER A 348 23.55 14.39 16.88
CA SER A 348 24.82 13.67 16.66
C SER A 348 26.02 14.60 16.43
N GLY A 349 25.78 15.81 15.90
CA GLY A 349 26.82 16.83 15.75
C GLY A 349 27.39 17.31 17.09
N GLU A 350 26.55 17.43 18.13
CA GLU A 350 26.99 17.82 19.48
C GLU A 350 27.77 16.71 20.18
N TYR A 351 27.45 15.44 19.88
CA TYR A 351 28.14 14.27 20.42
C TYR A 351 29.39 13.86 19.61
N GLY A 352 29.64 14.49 18.46
CA GLY A 352 30.78 14.18 17.60
C GLY A 352 30.71 12.81 16.91
N CYS A 353 29.51 12.25 16.72
CA CYS A 353 29.29 10.90 16.17
C CYS A 353 28.36 10.89 14.94
N ILE A 354 28.53 11.89 14.07
CA ILE A 354 27.63 12.11 12.93
C ILE A 354 27.70 10.96 11.90
N ASP A 355 28.90 10.43 11.62
CA ASP A 355 29.10 9.40 10.61
C ASP A 355 28.48 8.06 11.02
N GLU A 356 28.64 7.67 12.29
CA GLU A 356 28.01 6.49 12.86
C GLU A 356 26.49 6.66 12.91
N MET A 357 26.00 7.83 13.31
CA MET A 357 24.56 8.09 13.39
C MET A 357 23.90 8.07 12.01
N LEU A 358 24.52 8.66 11.00
CA LEU A 358 24.05 8.60 9.62
C LEU A 358 23.96 7.16 9.12
N SER A 359 24.95 6.32 9.45
CA SER A 359 24.95 4.90 9.11
C SER A 359 23.79 4.16 9.77
N ILE A 360 23.58 4.35 11.07
CA ILE A 360 22.49 3.72 11.83
C ILE A 360 21.13 4.17 11.29
N VAL A 361 20.93 5.48 11.13
CA VAL A 361 19.66 6.05 10.66
C VAL A 361 19.35 5.63 9.22
N SER A 362 20.36 5.45 8.37
CA SER A 362 20.19 4.90 7.02
C SER A 362 19.72 3.45 7.06
N MET A 363 20.30 2.63 7.95
CA MET A 363 19.92 1.23 8.11
C MET A 363 18.52 1.04 8.72
N LEU A 364 18.05 1.97 9.56
CA LEU A 364 16.69 1.94 10.13
C LEU A 364 15.58 2.32 9.14
N GLN A 365 15.93 2.95 8.01
CA GLN A 365 14.96 3.34 6.99
C GLN A 365 14.68 2.25 5.95
N VAL A 366 15.53 1.23 5.88
CA VAL A 366 15.37 0.11 4.96
C VAL A 366 14.74 -1.09 5.68
N ASP A 367 14.10 -1.96 4.91
CA ASP A 367 13.62 -3.25 5.43
C ASP A 367 14.78 -4.06 6.04
N THR A 368 14.44 -4.95 6.97
CA THR A 368 15.44 -5.76 7.67
C THR A 368 16.37 -6.47 6.68
N VAL A 369 17.66 -6.12 6.74
CA VAL A 369 18.72 -6.74 5.93
C VAL A 369 18.95 -8.21 6.28
N PHE A 370 18.44 -8.66 7.42
CA PHE A 370 18.52 -10.04 7.85
C PHE A 370 17.43 -10.87 7.19
N ASN A 371 17.82 -11.69 6.20
CA ASN A 371 16.91 -12.65 5.60
C ASN A 371 16.71 -13.84 6.56
N LYS A 372 15.51 -14.02 7.11
CA LYS A 372 15.16 -15.21 7.90
C LYS A 372 14.89 -16.36 6.93
N GLN A 373 15.89 -17.19 6.69
CA GLN A 373 15.73 -18.38 5.86
C GLN A 373 14.88 -19.41 6.60
N THR A 374 13.76 -19.82 6.01
CA THR A 374 12.76 -20.71 6.65
C THR A 374 13.19 -22.19 6.64
N THR A 375 14.22 -22.56 5.87
CA THR A 375 14.66 -23.94 5.72
C THR A 375 15.52 -24.41 6.90
N GLY A 376 15.11 -25.52 7.55
CA GLY A 376 15.75 -26.04 8.77
C GLY A 376 17.26 -26.31 8.67
N LYS A 377 17.77 -26.73 7.50
CA LYS A 377 19.21 -26.98 7.30
C LYS A 377 20.05 -25.70 7.32
N LEU A 378 19.54 -24.61 6.73
CA LEU A 378 20.23 -23.33 6.66
C LEU A 378 20.12 -22.54 7.98
N ASN A 379 19.01 -22.70 8.71
CA ASN A 379 18.89 -22.15 10.07
C ASN A 379 19.91 -22.73 11.06
N VAL A 380 20.25 -24.02 10.93
CA VAL A 380 21.29 -24.64 11.75
C VAL A 380 22.68 -24.09 11.38
N ALA A 381 22.97 -23.94 10.09
CA ALA A 381 24.21 -23.32 9.61
C ALA A 381 24.33 -21.85 10.06
N ALA A 382 23.24 -21.07 9.98
CA ALA A 382 23.21 -19.68 10.44
C ALA A 382 23.41 -19.56 11.96
N LYS A 383 22.85 -20.48 12.76
CA LYS A 383 23.12 -20.57 14.22
C LYS A 383 24.58 -20.90 14.51
N LEU A 384 25.20 -21.80 13.75
CA LEU A 384 26.62 -22.14 13.85
C LEU A 384 27.52 -20.95 13.48
N SER A 385 27.24 -20.24 12.39
CA SER A 385 27.99 -19.03 12.00
C SER A 385 27.82 -17.88 13.00
N ARG A 386 26.63 -17.68 13.58
CA ARG A 386 26.42 -16.71 14.66
C ARG A 386 27.27 -17.01 15.88
N ARG A 387 27.43 -18.30 16.21
CA ARG A 387 28.25 -18.74 17.34
C ARG A 387 29.73 -18.48 17.10
N ASN A 388 30.21 -18.74 15.88
CA ASN A 388 31.62 -18.57 15.52
C ASN A 388 32.03 -17.11 15.30
N ASN A 389 31.11 -16.22 14.90
CA ASN A 389 31.44 -14.83 14.59
C ASN A 389 31.23 -13.85 15.76
N PHE A 390 30.61 -14.28 16.87
CA PHE A 390 30.44 -13.48 18.08
C PHE A 390 31.47 -13.79 19.18
N GLU A 391 32.37 -14.76 18.95
CA GLU A 391 33.62 -14.87 19.71
C GLU A 391 34.67 -13.98 19.03
N VAL A 392 34.61 -12.68 19.32
CA VAL A 392 35.75 -11.78 19.10
C VAL A 392 36.40 -11.58 20.47
N TYR A 393 37.67 -12.00 20.55
CA TYR A 393 38.59 -11.81 21.67
C TYR A 393 38.78 -10.34 22.06
#